data_AF-S8CZ97-F1
#
_entry.id   AF-S8CZ97-F1
#
_cell.length_a   1.000
_cell.length_b   1.000
_cell.length_c   1.000
_cell.angle_alpha   90.00
_cell.angle_beta   90.00
_cell.angle_gamma   90.00
#
_symmetry.space_group_name_H-M   'P 1'
#
loop_
_entity.id
_entity.type
_entity.pdbx_description
1 polymer ?
#
loop_
_entity_poly.entity_id
_entity_poly.type
_entity_poly.pdbx_seq_one_letter_code
_entity_poly.pdbx_strand_id
1 'polypeptide(L)'
;MEIDKAMRETDDKRLKRKYDSAIYVIRRALALYSVEELALSFNGGKDSTVLLHLLRAGFYLHKSREDSSSCTTEDAEIFPIQAIYFESSSAFAEINSFTYDMCSIYKLQMEIIRVDLKSGLEALLRSKPIRAIFLGVRIGDPTAV
;
A
#
# COMPACT_ATOMS: atom_id res chain seq x y z
N MET A 1 -13.00 9.76 -1.02
CA MET A 1 -11.86 9.27 -0.21
C MET A 1 -11.14 10.46 0.42
N GLU A 2 -10.94 10.38 1.74
CA GLU A 2 -10.59 11.45 2.68
C GLU A 2 -9.28 12.18 2.36
N ILE A 3 -8.23 11.44 1.99
CA ILE A 3 -6.90 12.01 1.74
C ILE A 3 -6.88 12.87 0.48
N ASP A 4 -7.50 12.41 -0.61
CA ASP A 4 -7.54 13.17 -1.87
C ASP A 4 -8.37 14.44 -1.71
N LYS A 5 -9.42 14.42 -0.87
CA LYS A 5 -10.14 15.65 -0.51
C LYS A 5 -9.22 16.63 0.23
N ALA A 6 -8.56 16.17 1.29
CA ALA A 6 -7.62 17.01 2.06
C ALA A 6 -6.47 17.55 1.20
N MET A 7 -5.96 16.75 0.26
CA MET A 7 -4.90 17.14 -0.66
C MET A 7 -5.35 18.14 -1.73
N ARG A 8 -6.64 18.17 -2.10
CA ARG A 8 -7.18 19.23 -2.97
C ARG A 8 -7.33 20.55 -2.23
N GLU A 9 -7.74 20.48 -0.97
CA GLU A 9 -8.02 21.64 -0.11
C GLU A 9 -6.77 22.28 0.51
N THR A 10 -5.64 21.58 0.61
CA THR A 10 -4.41 22.14 1.22
C THR A 10 -3.75 23.25 0.40
N ASP A 11 -3.23 24.30 1.01
CA ASP A 11 -2.43 25.32 0.31
C ASP A 11 -0.93 24.96 0.20
N ASP A 12 -0.49 23.84 0.80
CA ASP A 12 0.90 23.41 0.73
C ASP A 12 1.25 22.85 -0.67
N LYS A 13 1.83 23.72 -1.50
CA LYS A 13 2.29 23.39 -2.86
C LYS A 13 3.39 22.32 -2.89
N ARG A 14 4.18 22.15 -1.83
CA ARG A 14 5.24 21.14 -1.78
C ARG A 14 4.63 19.77 -1.49
N LEU A 15 3.72 19.70 -0.53
CA LEU A 15 3.00 18.47 -0.21
C LEU A 15 2.14 18.00 -1.40
N LYS A 16 1.40 18.93 -2.05
CA LYS A 16 0.63 18.65 -3.28
C LYS A 16 1.48 17.99 -4.36
N ARG A 17 2.64 18.57 -4.69
CA ARG A 17 3.54 17.98 -5.71
C ARG A 17 4.02 16.57 -5.35
N LYS A 18 4.35 16.31 -4.08
CA LYS A 18 4.77 14.99 -3.63
C LYS A 18 3.62 13.97 -3.73
N TYR A 19 2.42 14.39 -3.32
CA TYR A 19 1.21 13.58 -3.44
C TYR A 19 0.91 13.24 -4.90
N ASP A 20 0.85 14.24 -5.78
CA ASP A 20 0.55 14.06 -7.21
C ASP A 20 1.56 13.11 -7.87
N SER A 21 2.85 13.27 -7.54
CA SER A 21 3.90 12.37 -8.03
C SER A 21 3.70 10.93 -7.56
N ALA A 22 3.33 10.72 -6.29
CA ALA A 22 3.09 9.38 -5.76
C ALA A 22 1.83 8.74 -6.38
N ILE A 23 0.74 9.50 -6.49
CA ILE A 23 -0.51 9.05 -7.13
C ILE A 23 -0.27 8.71 -8.60
N TYR A 24 0.53 9.49 -9.31
CA TYR A 24 0.90 9.18 -10.69
C TYR A 24 1.58 7.81 -10.80
N VAL A 25 2.57 7.52 -9.95
CA VAL A 25 3.27 6.23 -9.95
C VAL A 25 2.33 5.08 -9.61
N ILE A 26 1.49 5.24 -8.58
CA ILE A 26 0.52 4.23 -8.18
C ILE A 26 -0.47 3.92 -9.30
N ARG A 27 -1.03 4.95 -9.94
CA ARG A 27 -1.97 4.78 -11.05
C ARG A 27 -1.32 4.15 -12.27
N ARG A 28 -0.03 4.41 -12.50
CA ARG A 28 0.72 3.71 -13.55
C ARG A 28 0.90 2.23 -13.25
N ALA A 29 1.23 1.87 -12.01
CA ALA A 29 1.30 0.47 -11.62
C ALA A 29 -0.05 -0.24 -11.79
N LEU A 30 -1.14 0.40 -11.35
CA LEU A 30 -2.51 -0.12 -11.54
C LEU A 30 -2.93 -0.26 -13.01
N ALA A 31 -2.36 0.54 -13.92
CA ALA A 31 -2.59 0.41 -15.36
C ALA A 31 -1.73 -0.68 -16.02
N LEU A 32 -0.66 -1.13 -15.36
CA LEU A 32 0.30 -2.12 -15.89
C LEU A 32 0.07 -3.52 -15.33
N TYR A 33 -0.51 -3.63 -14.15
CA TYR A 33 -0.68 -4.87 -13.39
C TYR A 33 -2.12 -4.98 -12.89
N SER A 34 -2.68 -6.19 -12.89
CA SER A 34 -3.95 -6.42 -12.20
C SER A 34 -3.77 -6.30 -10.68
N VAL A 35 -4.87 -6.12 -9.93
CA VAL A 35 -4.78 -5.93 -8.47
C VAL A 35 -4.19 -7.14 -7.75
N GLU A 36 -4.37 -8.35 -8.28
CA GLU A 36 -3.82 -9.60 -7.77
C GLU A 36 -2.32 -9.75 -8.03
N GLU A 37 -1.79 -9.05 -9.05
CA GLU A 37 -0.37 -8.99 -9.37
C GLU A 37 0.39 -7.95 -8.53
N LEU A 38 -0.34 -7.13 -7.76
CA LEU A 38 0.20 -6.08 -6.91
C LEU A 38 0.21 -6.49 -5.44
N ALA A 39 1.24 -6.08 -4.72
CA ALA A 39 1.28 -6.19 -3.26
C ALA A 39 1.88 -4.94 -2.60
N LEU A 40 1.60 -4.77 -1.31
CA LEU A 40 2.17 -3.74 -0.46
C LEU A 40 3.05 -4.41 0.61
N SER A 41 4.32 -4.03 0.70
CA SER A 41 5.12 -4.38 1.88
C SER A 41 4.78 -3.41 3.02
N PHE A 42 4.08 -3.90 4.03
CA PHE A 42 3.57 -3.10 5.13
C PHE A 42 4.16 -3.59 6.44
N ASN A 43 4.92 -2.72 7.13
CA ASN A 43 5.65 -3.05 8.35
C ASN A 43 5.21 -2.23 9.57
N GLY A 44 4.09 -1.49 9.47
CA GLY A 44 3.60 -0.62 10.54
C GLY A 44 4.43 0.65 10.78
N GLY A 45 5.54 0.85 10.06
CA GLY A 45 6.32 2.08 10.13
C GLY A 45 5.62 3.27 9.50
N LYS A 46 6.10 4.49 9.80
CA LYS A 46 5.53 5.74 9.27
C LYS A 46 5.49 5.77 7.73
N ASP A 47 6.54 5.29 7.08
CA ASP A 47 6.68 5.43 5.62
C ASP A 47 5.76 4.44 4.88
N SER A 48 5.69 3.19 5.34
CA SER A 48 4.76 2.20 4.80
C SER A 48 3.29 2.54 5.12
N THR A 49 3.04 3.21 6.25
CA THR A 49 1.71 3.75 6.60
C THR A 49 1.28 4.88 5.66
N VAL A 50 2.17 5.85 5.40
CA VAL A 50 1.90 6.88 4.39
C VAL A 50 1.66 6.24 3.02
N LEU A 51 2.46 5.23 2.65
CA LEU A 51 2.29 4.52 1.38
C LEU A 51 0.95 3.76 1.30
N LEU A 52 0.50 3.11 2.36
CA LEU A 52 -0.82 2.48 2.44
C LEU A 52 -1.93 3.49 2.11
N HIS A 53 -1.87 4.64 2.76
CA HIS A 53 -2.82 5.73 2.56
C HIS A 53 -2.80 6.30 1.14
N LEU A 54 -1.61 6.49 0.56
CA LEU A 54 -1.45 6.89 -0.84
C LEU A 54 -1.99 5.83 -1.81
N LEU A 55 -1.76 4.54 -1.51
CA LEU A 55 -2.22 3.43 -2.34
C LEU A 55 -3.74 3.33 -2.35
N ARG A 56 -4.39 3.45 -1.17
CA ARG A 56 -5.86 3.56 -1.07
C ARG A 56 -6.40 4.72 -1.89
N ALA A 57 -5.74 5.88 -1.82
CA ALA A 57 -6.12 7.05 -2.58
C ALA A 57 -5.96 6.87 -4.10
N GLY A 58 -4.82 6.34 -4.54
CA GLY A 58 -4.53 6.09 -5.95
C GLY A 58 -5.45 5.05 -6.55
N PHE A 59 -5.79 4.00 -5.79
CA PHE A 59 -6.76 2.98 -6.18
C PHE A 59 -8.17 3.58 -6.36
N TYR A 60 -8.64 4.36 -5.38
CA TYR A 60 -9.93 5.06 -5.47
C TYR A 60 -10.02 5.96 -6.72
N LEU A 61 -8.97 6.73 -7.00
CA LEU A 61 -8.88 7.61 -8.17
C LEU A 61 -8.75 6.85 -9.50
N HIS A 62 -8.15 5.65 -9.48
CA HIS A 62 -8.05 4.80 -10.65
C HIS A 62 -9.42 4.25 -11.03
N LYS A 63 -10.15 3.65 -10.08
CA LYS A 63 -11.52 3.15 -10.29
C LYS A 63 -12.50 4.24 -10.72
N SER A 64 -12.43 5.40 -10.08
CA SER A 64 -13.32 6.54 -10.41
C SER A 64 -13.16 7.05 -11.85
N ARG A 65 -12.05 6.72 -12.54
CA ARG A 65 -11.85 7.07 -13.95
C ARG A 65 -12.39 6.00 -14.90
N GLU A 66 -12.37 4.74 -14.50
CA GLU A 66 -12.81 3.61 -15.33
C GLU A 66 -14.33 3.43 -15.25
N ASP A 67 -14.92 3.66 -14.08
CA ASP A 67 -16.36 3.58 -13.88
C ASP A 67 -17.01 4.96 -14.04
N SER A 68 -17.59 5.23 -15.22
CA SER A 68 -18.53 6.37 -15.40
C SER A 68 -19.94 6.08 -14.83
N SER A 69 -20.15 4.89 -14.26
CA SER A 69 -21.38 4.49 -13.57
C SER A 69 -21.13 4.40 -12.07
N SER A 70 -21.96 5.11 -11.32
CA SER A 70 -21.98 5.21 -9.86
C SER A 70 -21.84 3.87 -9.13
N CYS A 71 -20.63 3.53 -8.70
CA CYS A 71 -20.41 2.52 -7.67
C CYS A 71 -19.93 3.25 -6.41
N THR A 72 -20.84 3.42 -5.46
CA THR A 72 -20.55 3.89 -4.11
C THR A 72 -19.55 2.91 -3.48
N THR A 73 -18.31 3.36 -3.32
CA THR A 73 -17.18 2.60 -2.74
C THR A 73 -17.34 2.28 -1.25
N GLU A 74 -18.53 2.43 -0.69
CA GLU A 74 -18.79 2.23 0.74
C GLU A 74 -18.96 0.74 1.10
N ASP A 75 -19.23 -0.14 0.12
CA ASP A 75 -19.42 -1.58 0.30
C ASP A 75 -18.23 -2.45 -0.15
N ALA A 76 -17.02 -1.90 -0.24
CA ALA A 76 -15.84 -2.74 -0.43
C ALA A 76 -15.50 -3.44 0.90
N GLU A 77 -15.94 -4.69 1.07
CA GLU A 77 -15.66 -5.48 2.28
C GLU A 77 -14.17 -5.71 2.53
N ILE A 78 -13.31 -5.61 1.51
CA ILE A 78 -11.88 -5.91 1.59
C ILE A 78 -11.09 -5.01 0.64
N PHE A 79 -9.94 -4.47 1.07
CA PHE A 79 -9.02 -3.76 0.18
C PHE A 79 -8.32 -4.77 -0.75
N PRO A 80 -8.37 -4.60 -2.08
CA PRO A 80 -8.04 -5.67 -3.03
C PRO A 80 -6.55 -5.92 -3.23
N ILE A 81 -5.70 -4.97 -2.83
CA ILE A 81 -4.24 -5.16 -2.94
C ILE A 81 -3.74 -5.78 -1.65
N GLN A 82 -3.09 -6.94 -1.77
CA GLN A 82 -2.59 -7.69 -0.64
C GLN A 82 -1.47 -6.95 0.09
N ALA A 83 -1.46 -7.01 1.42
CA ALA A 83 -0.33 -6.60 2.26
C ALA A 83 0.56 -7.81 2.60
N ILE A 84 1.87 -7.59 2.66
CA ILE A 84 2.87 -8.56 3.10
C ILE A 84 3.58 -7.96 4.30
N TYR A 85 3.66 -8.73 5.39
CA TYR A 85 4.36 -8.35 6.60
C TYR A 85 5.39 -9.41 6.98
N PHE A 86 6.66 -9.02 7.03
CA PHE A 86 7.74 -9.88 7.55
C PHE A 86 7.83 -9.68 9.06
N GLU A 87 7.18 -10.57 9.81
CA GLU A 87 7.19 -10.50 11.27
C GLU A 87 8.48 -11.11 11.81
N SER A 88 9.19 -10.33 12.62
CA SER A 88 10.36 -10.77 13.37
C SER A 88 10.06 -10.82 14.86
N SER A 89 10.54 -11.85 15.55
CA SER A 89 10.51 -11.92 17.02
C SER A 89 11.36 -10.84 17.70
N SER A 90 12.27 -10.22 16.95
CA SER A 90 13.09 -9.10 17.44
C SER A 90 12.41 -7.73 17.28
N ALA A 91 11.25 -7.66 16.62
CA ALA A 91 10.51 -6.41 16.48
C ALA A 91 9.83 -6.03 17.81
N PHE A 92 9.62 -4.73 18.02
CA PHE A 92 8.82 -4.24 19.14
C PHE A 92 7.38 -4.76 19.03
N ALA A 93 6.81 -5.25 20.12
CA ALA A 93 5.46 -5.81 20.13
C ALA A 93 4.39 -4.79 19.67
N GLU A 94 4.64 -3.50 19.96
CA GLU A 94 3.82 -2.37 19.54
C GLU A 94 3.75 -2.22 18.02
N ILE A 95 4.82 -2.56 17.29
CA ILE A 95 4.82 -2.54 15.82
C ILE A 95 3.88 -3.62 15.30
N ASN A 96 3.91 -4.82 15.87
CA ASN A 96 3.06 -5.92 15.44
C ASN A 96 1.59 -5.58 15.75
N SER A 97 1.31 -5.09 16.97
CA SER A 97 -0.03 -4.63 17.36
C SER A 97 -0.55 -3.57 16.39
N PHE A 98 0.24 -2.52 16.15
CA PHE A 98 -0.16 -1.46 15.21
C PHE A 98 -0.40 -1.99 13.80
N THR A 99 0.45 -2.91 13.32
CA THR A 99 0.31 -3.51 11.99
C THR A 99 -0.99 -4.31 11.88
N TYR A 100 -1.34 -5.08 12.91
CA TYR A 100 -2.60 -5.84 12.97
C TYR A 100 -3.82 -4.94 13.10
N ASP A 101 -3.75 -3.89 13.91
CA ASP A 101 -4.84 -2.92 14.05
C ASP A 101 -5.12 -2.22 12.72
N MET A 102 -4.07 -1.77 12.03
CA MET A 102 -4.20 -1.15 10.70
C MET A 102 -4.74 -2.13 9.66
N CYS A 103 -4.34 -3.40 9.72
CA CYS A 103 -4.90 -4.46 8.87
C CYS A 103 -6.42 -4.57 9.02
N SER A 104 -6.89 -4.55 10.27
CA SER A 104 -8.30 -4.66 10.62
C SER A 104 -9.06 -3.39 10.20
N ILE A 105 -8.57 -2.21 10.59
CA ILE A 105 -9.20 -0.90 10.30
C ILE A 105 -9.37 -0.68 8.79
N TYR A 106 -8.35 -1.04 8.00
CA TYR A 106 -8.36 -0.83 6.55
C TYR A 106 -8.73 -2.09 5.75
N LYS A 107 -9.15 -3.16 6.43
CA LYS A 107 -9.59 -4.44 5.84
C LYS A 107 -8.59 -4.98 4.80
N LEU A 108 -7.32 -4.99 5.16
CA LEU A 108 -6.23 -5.47 4.30
C LEU A 108 -6.19 -7.00 4.31
N GLN A 109 -5.96 -7.62 3.15
CA GLN A 109 -5.58 -9.02 3.09
C GLN A 109 -4.09 -9.12 3.42
N MET A 110 -3.73 -9.51 4.65
CA MET A 110 -2.34 -9.56 5.08
C MET A 110 -1.79 -10.99 5.09
N GLU A 111 -0.62 -11.17 4.49
CA GLU A 111 0.19 -12.38 4.63
C GLU A 111 1.37 -12.12 5.55
N ILE A 112 1.43 -12.88 6.64
CA ILE A 112 2.48 -12.79 7.64
C ILE A 112 3.54 -13.84 7.32
N ILE A 113 4.75 -13.37 7.05
CA ILE A 113 5.92 -14.20 6.75
C ILE A 113 6.87 -14.15 7.94
N ARG A 114 7.24 -15.33 8.47
CA ARG A 114 8.08 -15.50 9.67
C ARG A 114 9.47 -16.10 9.36
N VAL A 115 9.87 -16.06 8.10
CA VAL A 115 11.20 -16.50 7.62
C VAL A 115 11.99 -15.31 7.11
N ASP A 116 13.25 -15.51 6.72
CA ASP A 116 14.07 -14.44 6.16
C ASP A 116 13.45 -13.86 4.88
N LEU A 117 13.80 -12.60 4.58
CA LEU A 117 13.24 -11.85 3.45
C LEU A 117 13.35 -12.61 2.13
N LYS A 118 14.50 -13.22 1.85
CA LYS A 118 14.76 -13.88 0.56
C LYS A 118 13.89 -15.13 0.43
N SER A 119 13.98 -16.05 1.39
CA SER A 119 13.21 -17.29 1.36
C SER A 119 11.70 -17.02 1.37
N GLY A 120 11.28 -16.01 2.13
CA GLY A 120 9.89 -15.57 2.19
C GLY A 120 9.37 -15.03 0.86
N LEU A 121 10.15 -14.16 0.19
CA LEU A 121 9.80 -13.68 -1.16
C LEU A 121 9.80 -14.81 -2.20
N GLU A 122 10.76 -15.72 -2.17
CA GLU A 122 10.80 -16.87 -3.08
C GLU A 122 9.59 -17.81 -2.90
N ALA A 123 9.13 -18.01 -1.65
CA ALA A 123 7.91 -18.77 -1.39
C ALA A 123 6.66 -18.02 -1.89
N LEU A 124 6.57 -16.72 -1.60
CA LEU A 124 5.47 -15.86 -2.01
C LEU A 124 5.31 -15.80 -3.54
N LEU A 125 6.40 -15.59 -4.28
CA LEU A 125 6.37 -15.50 -5.75
C LEU A 125 6.05 -16.84 -6.42
N ARG A 126 6.25 -17.96 -5.72
CA ARG A 126 5.83 -19.29 -6.21
C ARG A 126 4.35 -19.57 -5.96
N SER A 127 3.77 -19.01 -4.90
CA SER A 127 2.38 -19.30 -4.50
C SER A 127 1.38 -18.28 -5.03
N LYS A 128 1.82 -17.07 -5.36
CA LYS A 128 0.96 -15.95 -5.78
C LYS A 128 1.45 -15.30 -7.07
N PRO A 129 0.55 -14.76 -7.91
CA PRO A 129 0.91 -14.13 -9.18
C PRO A 129 1.51 -12.71 -9.00
N ILE A 130 2.22 -12.45 -7.90
CA ILE A 130 2.75 -11.12 -7.59
C ILE A 130 3.87 -10.78 -8.58
N ARG A 131 3.76 -9.60 -9.20
CA ARG A 131 4.73 -9.08 -10.18
C ARG A 131 5.30 -7.73 -9.79
N ALA A 132 4.61 -6.96 -8.95
CA ALA A 132 5.12 -5.71 -8.42
C ALA A 132 4.73 -5.51 -6.95
N ILE A 133 5.68 -4.99 -6.17
CA ILE A 133 5.51 -4.73 -4.74
C ILE A 133 5.80 -3.26 -4.45
N PHE A 134 4.85 -2.58 -3.81
CA PHE A 134 5.04 -1.23 -3.29
C PHE A 134 5.87 -1.27 -2.01
N LEU A 135 6.95 -0.48 -1.97
CA LEU A 135 7.89 -0.41 -0.84
C LEU A 135 7.98 1.03 -0.30
N GLY A 136 7.88 1.17 1.02
CA GLY A 136 7.99 2.46 1.72
C GLY A 136 9.42 2.97 1.93
N VAL A 137 10.34 2.69 1.00
CA VAL A 137 11.75 3.11 1.09
C VAL A 137 11.92 4.52 0.50
N ARG A 138 12.80 5.31 1.10
CA ARG A 138 13.12 6.68 0.68
C ARG A 138 14.55 6.76 0.17
N ILE A 139 14.82 7.74 -0.68
CA ILE A 139 16.16 7.98 -1.25
C ILE A 139 17.28 8.21 -0.22
N GLY A 140 16.92 8.60 1.01
CA GLY A 140 17.88 8.82 2.09
C GLY A 140 18.03 7.62 3.04
N ASP A 141 17.33 6.51 2.80
CA ASP A 141 17.49 5.33 3.62
C ASP A 141 18.79 4.59 3.23
N PRO A 142 19.49 3.91 4.18
CA PRO A 142 20.83 3.34 3.94
C PRO A 142 20.93 2.32 2.80
N THR A 143 19.80 1.73 2.42
CA THR A 143 19.67 0.69 1.39
C THR A 143 19.09 1.21 0.08
N ALA A 144 18.82 2.51 -0.03
CA ALA A 144 18.42 3.12 -1.29
C ALA A 144 19.65 3.20 -2.22
N VAL A 145 19.57 2.49 -3.35
CA VAL A 145 20.58 2.52 -4.42
C VAL A 145 20.18 3.56 -5.46
#